data_AF-A0A1Y2BUQ6-F1
#
_entry.id   AF-A0A1Y2BUQ6-F1
#
_cell.length_a   1.000
_cell.length_b   1.000
_cell.length_c   1.000
_cell.angle_alpha   90.00
_cell.angle_beta   90.00
_cell.angle_gamma   90.00
#
_symmetry.space_group_name_H-M   'P 1'
#
loop_
_entity.id
_entity.type
_entity.pdbx_description
1 polymer ?
#
loop_
_entity_poly.entity_id
_entity_poly.type
_entity_poly.pdbx_seq_one_letter_code
_entity_poly.pdbx_strand_id
1 'polypeptide(L)'
;MAATQFEAADARRAFPCFDEPQLKATFQLNMTIDDDYYALSNMNVVEIKEIENSHLKQKKYIFANSVKMSTYLVAFIVSNFHQFQNNTMILMSVGIPNFNFGGMENWGLINFRSRYLLWNEKTGTIDSKSDVTTIVAHEIAHQWFGK
;
A
#
# COMPACT_ATOMS: atom_id res chain seq x y z
N MET A 1 -0.51 11.35 -7.58
CA MET A 1 -0.51 10.10 -6.78
C MET A 1 -1.05 10.40 -5.40
N ALA A 2 -1.75 9.46 -4.79
CA ALA A 2 -2.18 9.49 -3.39
C ALA A 2 -1.74 8.19 -2.71
N ALA A 3 -1.30 8.27 -1.46
CA ALA A 3 -0.91 7.12 -0.65
C ALA A 3 -1.20 7.41 0.82
N THR A 4 -1.46 6.36 1.60
CA THR A 4 -1.79 6.46 3.02
C THR A 4 -0.61 6.12 3.93
N GLN A 5 -0.49 6.86 5.03
CA GLN A 5 0.34 6.52 6.19
C GLN A 5 -0.52 6.80 7.43
N PHE A 6 -0.91 5.77 8.16
CA PHE A 6 -1.87 5.91 9.28
C PHE A 6 -1.30 5.58 10.67
N GLU A 7 -0.13 4.94 10.75
CA GLU A 7 0.52 4.78 12.05
C GLU A 7 1.03 6.14 12.56
N ALA A 8 0.78 6.52 13.83
CA ALA A 8 0.15 5.72 14.89
C ALA A 8 -1.39 5.84 15.01
N ALA A 9 -1.96 6.99 14.63
CA ALA A 9 -3.39 7.27 14.80
C ALA A 9 -3.90 8.32 13.79
N ASP A 10 -3.48 8.19 12.54
CA ASP A 10 -3.82 9.10 11.44
C ASP A 10 -4.94 8.58 10.53
N ALA A 11 -5.46 7.35 10.75
CA ALA A 11 -6.57 6.81 9.96
C ALA A 11 -7.82 7.71 10.06
N ARG A 12 -8.03 8.33 11.22
CA ARG A 12 -9.09 9.32 11.48
C ARG A 12 -9.07 10.53 10.54
N ARG A 13 -7.94 10.82 9.90
CA ARG A 13 -7.81 11.93 8.93
C ARG A 13 -8.37 11.57 7.56
N ALA A 14 -8.42 10.28 7.23
CA ALA A 14 -8.95 9.79 5.97
C ALA A 14 -10.43 9.40 6.06
N PHE A 15 -10.86 8.79 7.17
CA PHE A 15 -12.25 8.41 7.39
C PHE A 15 -12.60 8.38 8.89
N PRO A 16 -13.86 8.69 9.26
CA PRO A 16 -14.31 8.57 10.65
C PRO A 16 -14.18 7.12 11.15
N CYS A 17 -13.43 6.91 12.23
CA CYS A 17 -13.21 5.58 12.80
C CYS A 17 -12.83 5.63 14.29
N PHE A 18 -12.94 4.49 14.96
CA PHE A 18 -12.38 4.27 16.30
C PHE A 18 -10.90 3.91 16.16
N ASP A 19 -10.06 4.94 16.13
CA ASP A 19 -8.66 4.84 15.73
C ASP A 19 -7.75 4.50 16.93
N GLU A 20 -7.98 3.31 17.47
CA GLU A 20 -7.22 2.70 18.57
C GLU A 20 -6.79 1.27 18.19
N PRO A 21 -5.53 0.86 18.43
CA PRO A 21 -5.01 -0.43 17.96
C PRO A 21 -5.80 -1.67 18.45
N GLN A 22 -6.43 -1.60 19.62
CA GLN A 22 -7.16 -2.73 20.21
C GLN A 22 -8.52 -2.96 19.53
N LEU A 23 -9.07 -1.96 18.84
CA LEU A 23 -10.39 -2.00 18.23
C LEU A 23 -10.32 -2.53 16.79
N LYS A 24 -9.94 -3.81 16.65
CA LYS A 24 -9.78 -4.46 15.34
C LYS A 24 -11.13 -4.69 14.65
N ALA A 25 -11.20 -4.45 13.34
CA ALA A 25 -12.37 -4.64 12.49
C ALA A 25 -11.99 -5.22 11.12
N THR A 26 -12.99 -5.58 10.32
CA THR A 26 -12.83 -5.97 8.92
C THR A 26 -13.15 -4.80 8.01
N PHE A 27 -12.34 -4.56 6.99
CA PHE A 27 -12.46 -3.42 6.08
C PHE A 27 -12.71 -3.91 4.66
N GLN A 28 -13.74 -3.33 4.01
CA GLN A 28 -13.96 -3.47 2.57
C GLN A 28 -13.73 -2.11 1.94
N LEU A 29 -12.78 -2.03 1.01
CA LEU A 29 -12.45 -0.80 0.32
C LEU A 29 -13.01 -0.82 -1.10
N ASN A 30 -13.62 0.31 -1.48
CA ASN A 30 -14.12 0.55 -2.82
C ASN A 30 -13.56 1.90 -3.27
N MET A 31 -12.84 1.93 -4.40
CA MET A 31 -12.20 3.15 -4.89
C MET A 31 -12.63 3.44 -6.32
N THR A 32 -13.15 4.64 -6.56
CA THR A 32 -13.42 5.14 -7.91
C THR A 32 -12.31 6.10 -8.29
N ILE A 33 -11.63 5.83 -9.41
CA ILE A 33 -10.49 6.61 -9.89
C ILE A 33 -10.60 6.84 -11.39
N ASP A 34 -9.90 7.85 -11.89
CA ASP A 34 -9.82 8.12 -13.33
C ASP A 34 -9.03 7.02 -14.06
N ASP A 35 -9.33 6.81 -15.34
CA ASP A 35 -8.85 5.68 -16.15
C ASP A 35 -7.31 5.59 -16.27
N ASP A 36 -6.62 6.73 -16.13
CA ASP A 36 -5.16 6.87 -16.22
C ASP A 36 -4.40 6.36 -14.97
N TYR A 37 -5.13 5.99 -13.91
CA TYR A 37 -4.54 5.57 -12.65
C TYR A 37 -4.91 4.11 -12.28
N TYR A 38 -4.10 3.53 -11.40
CA TYR A 38 -4.33 2.25 -10.77
C TYR A 38 -4.52 2.43 -9.26
N ALA A 39 -5.34 1.57 -8.68
CA ALA A 39 -5.64 1.56 -7.26
C ALA A 39 -5.10 0.27 -6.62
N LEU A 40 -4.36 0.40 -5.53
CA LEU A 40 -3.85 -0.71 -4.72
C LEU A 40 -4.38 -0.61 -3.29
N SER A 41 -4.51 -1.76 -2.62
CA SER A 41 -4.90 -1.82 -1.22
C SER A 41 -4.31 -3.05 -0.52
N ASN A 42 -4.62 -3.23 0.76
CA ASN A 42 -4.22 -4.38 1.57
C ASN A 42 -4.64 -5.73 0.97
N MET A 43 -5.81 -5.75 0.33
CA MET A 43 -6.46 -6.97 -0.17
C MET A 43 -6.46 -6.98 -1.70
N ASN A 44 -6.66 -8.16 -2.29
CA ASN A 44 -6.74 -8.32 -3.73
C ASN A 44 -8.02 -7.67 -4.30
N VAL A 45 -7.94 -7.21 -5.55
CA VAL A 45 -9.10 -6.72 -6.30
C VAL A 45 -10.03 -7.90 -6.62
N VAL A 46 -11.29 -7.78 -6.24
CA VAL A 46 -12.36 -8.75 -6.55
C VAL A 46 -13.01 -8.40 -7.88
N GLU A 47 -13.25 -7.13 -8.13
CA GLU A 47 -13.97 -6.66 -9.30
C GLU A 47 -13.52 -5.24 -9.69
N ILE A 48 -13.46 -4.96 -11.00
CA ILE A 48 -13.27 -3.63 -11.55
C ILE A 48 -14.47 -3.31 -12.45
N LYS A 49 -15.18 -2.22 -12.15
CA LYS A 49 -16.30 -1.74 -12.96
C LYS A 49 -15.90 -0.47 -13.71
N GLU A 50 -16.15 -0.44 -15.00
CA GLU A 50 -16.06 0.80 -15.77
C GLU A 50 -17.31 1.66 -15.52
N ILE A 51 -17.09 2.93 -15.23
CA ILE A 51 -18.12 3.94 -15.04
C ILE A 51 -17.89 4.99 -16.12
N GLU A 52 -18.72 4.96 -17.16
CA GLU A 52 -18.75 6.01 -18.17
C GLU A 52 -19.86 7.00 -17.83
N ASN A 53 -19.46 8.18 -17.37
CA ASN A 53 -20.31 9.36 -17.38
C ASN A 53 -20.00 10.16 -18.63
N SER A 54 -20.94 10.98 -19.12
CA SER A 54 -20.92 11.65 -20.43
C SER A 54 -19.64 12.42 -20.79
N HIS A 55 -18.75 12.70 -19.83
CA HIS A 55 -17.47 13.39 -20.03
C HIS A 55 -16.25 12.77 -19.31
N LEU A 56 -16.42 11.69 -18.52
CA LEU A 56 -15.34 11.12 -17.71
C LEU A 56 -15.39 9.59 -17.74
N LYS A 57 -14.27 8.96 -18.11
CA LYS A 57 -14.04 7.52 -17.95
C LYS A 57 -13.40 7.25 -16.60
N GLN A 58 -14.07 6.48 -15.76
CA GLN A 58 -13.59 6.11 -14.43
C GLN A 58 -13.68 4.60 -14.24
N LYS A 59 -12.81 4.09 -13.36
CA LYS A 59 -12.81 2.70 -12.92
C LYS A 59 -13.12 2.63 -11.44
N LYS A 60 -14.04 1.77 -11.05
CA LYS A 60 -14.34 1.44 -9.65
C LYS A 60 -13.74 0.09 -9.29
N TYR A 61 -12.73 0.13 -8.44
CA TYR A 61 -12.08 -1.04 -7.84
C TYR A 61 -12.83 -1.46 -6.59
N ILE A 62 -13.17 -2.74 -6.49
CA ILE A 62 -13.77 -3.38 -5.32
C ILE A 62 -12.75 -4.38 -4.78
N PHE A 63 -12.28 -4.16 -3.56
CA PHE A 63 -11.28 -5.02 -2.90
C PHE A 63 -11.95 -6.04 -1.99
N ALA A 64 -11.29 -7.18 -1.79
CA ALA A 64 -11.77 -8.21 -0.87
C ALA A 64 -11.80 -7.70 0.58
N ASN A 65 -12.62 -8.34 1.42
CA ASN A 65 -12.68 -8.01 2.84
C ASN A 65 -11.34 -8.34 3.52
N SER A 66 -10.85 -7.43 4.34
CA SER A 66 -9.66 -7.69 5.14
C SER A 66 -9.91 -8.74 6.23
N VAL A 67 -8.83 -9.37 6.70
CA VAL A 67 -8.83 -10.00 8.02
C VAL A 67 -9.12 -8.97 9.11
N LYS A 68 -9.48 -9.43 10.32
CA LYS A 68 -9.69 -8.55 11.47
C LYS A 68 -8.36 -7.88 11.85
N MET A 69 -8.22 -6.60 11.55
CA MET A 69 -6.99 -5.81 11.74
C MET A 69 -7.30 -4.43 12.34
N SER A 70 -6.27 -3.74 12.80
CA SER A 70 -6.39 -2.38 13.37
C SER A 70 -6.45 -1.31 12.26
N THR A 71 -7.03 -0.14 12.56
CA THR A 71 -7.23 0.97 11.61
C THR A 71 -5.93 1.50 11.00
N TYR A 72 -4.84 1.55 11.77
CA TYR A 72 -3.54 2.04 11.30
C TYR A 72 -2.91 1.18 10.20
N LEU A 73 -3.37 -0.07 10.04
CA LEU A 73 -2.88 -0.99 9.00
C LEU A 73 -3.60 -0.81 7.67
N VAL A 74 -4.75 -0.12 7.65
CA VAL A 74 -5.48 0.17 6.41
C VAL A 74 -4.55 0.96 5.47
N ALA A 75 -4.42 0.48 4.24
CA ALA A 75 -3.61 1.13 3.24
C ALA A 75 -4.27 1.11 1.88
N PHE A 76 -4.11 2.22 1.17
CA PHE A 76 -4.44 2.32 -0.24
C PHE A 76 -3.55 3.31 -0.97
N ILE A 77 -3.32 3.06 -2.25
CA ILE A 77 -2.49 3.88 -3.13
C ILE A 77 -3.22 4.07 -4.44
N VAL A 78 -3.23 5.31 -4.94
CA VAL A 78 -3.67 5.66 -6.29
C VAL A 78 -2.50 6.28 -7.04
N SER A 79 -2.00 5.58 -8.04
CA SER A 79 -0.86 6.03 -8.85
C SER A 79 -0.87 5.44 -10.25
N ASN A 80 -0.07 6.01 -11.15
CA ASN A 80 0.19 5.50 -12.48
C ASN A 80 1.52 4.70 -12.51
N PHE A 81 1.85 4.03 -11.41
CA PHE A 81 3.11 3.29 -11.30
C PHE A 81 3.13 2.07 -12.20
N HIS A 82 4.28 1.83 -12.83
CA HIS A 82 4.54 0.60 -13.55
C HIS A 82 4.85 -0.52 -12.56
N GLN A 83 4.04 -1.57 -12.58
CA GLN A 83 4.30 -2.79 -11.84
C GLN A 83 5.34 -3.63 -12.58
N PHE A 84 6.44 -3.95 -11.90
CA PHE A 84 7.41 -4.93 -12.35
C PHE A 84 7.19 -6.18 -11.47
N GLN A 85 6.76 -7.30 -12.07
CA GLN A 85 6.65 -8.68 -11.53
C GLN A 85 5.23 -9.29 -11.44
N ASN A 86 5.20 -10.63 -11.66
CA ASN A 86 4.06 -11.53 -11.84
C ASN A 86 3.71 -12.40 -10.60
N ASN A 87 2.42 -12.68 -10.44
CA ASN A 87 1.76 -13.86 -9.83
C ASN A 87 1.83 -14.23 -8.33
N THR A 88 2.45 -13.47 -7.42
CA THR A 88 2.23 -13.69 -5.97
C THR A 88 1.30 -12.66 -5.37
N MET A 89 0.02 -13.03 -5.24
CA MET A 89 -1.10 -12.18 -4.76
C MET A 89 -1.00 -11.71 -3.29
N ILE A 90 0.02 -12.12 -2.53
CA ILE A 90 -0.02 -12.04 -1.05
C ILE A 90 0.73 -10.82 -0.51
N LEU A 91 1.72 -10.28 -1.23
CA LEU A 91 2.51 -9.15 -0.74
C LEU A 91 2.90 -8.21 -1.87
N MET A 92 2.38 -6.98 -1.82
CA MET A 92 2.78 -5.90 -2.72
C MET A 92 3.74 -4.95 -2.00
N SER A 93 4.82 -4.57 -2.68
CA SER A 93 5.80 -3.60 -2.18
C SER A 93 5.82 -2.39 -3.11
N VAL A 94 5.66 -1.19 -2.57
CA VAL A 94 5.59 0.04 -3.38
C VAL A 94 6.62 1.05 -2.94
N GLY A 95 7.45 1.52 -3.87
CA GLY A 95 8.44 2.57 -3.63
C GLY A 95 7.86 3.97 -3.82
N ILE A 96 7.57 4.66 -2.72
CA ILE A 96 7.02 6.03 -2.69
C ILE A 96 8.18 7.06 -2.70
N PRO A 97 8.22 8.02 -3.66
CA PRO A 97 9.31 8.99 -3.78
C PRO A 97 9.51 9.90 -2.56
N ASN A 98 8.42 10.33 -1.93
CA ASN A 98 8.41 11.25 -0.78
C ASN A 98 7.75 10.59 0.43
N PHE A 99 8.43 9.60 1.01
CA PHE A 99 7.98 8.90 2.20
C PHE A 99 8.81 9.32 3.42
N ASN A 100 8.14 9.66 4.53
CA ASN A 100 8.78 10.20 5.73
C ASN A 100 9.58 9.15 6.51
N PHE A 101 9.26 7.87 6.33
CA PHE A 101 9.90 6.73 7.01
C PHE A 101 10.72 5.88 6.04
N GLY A 102 11.43 4.88 6.57
CA GLY A 102 12.20 3.92 5.75
C GLY A 102 11.27 2.97 4.99
N GLY A 103 10.37 2.34 5.75
CA GLY A 103 9.23 1.58 5.28
C GLY A 103 8.06 1.72 6.25
N MET A 104 6.92 1.14 5.86
CA MET A 104 5.75 0.97 6.71
C MET A 104 5.10 -0.35 6.33
N GLU A 105 4.91 -1.19 7.32
CA GLU A 105 4.61 -2.60 7.16
C GLU A 105 3.15 -2.89 6.79
N ASN A 106 2.37 -1.97 6.22
CA ASN A 106 0.92 -2.16 6.04
C ASN A 106 0.60 -3.55 5.47
N TRP A 107 -0.41 -4.23 6.03
CA TRP A 107 -0.65 -5.65 5.76
C TRP A 107 -0.96 -5.87 4.28
N GLY A 108 -0.14 -6.66 3.59
CA GLY A 108 -0.31 -6.99 2.16
C GLY A 108 0.12 -5.89 1.19
N LEU A 109 0.39 -4.66 1.66
CA LEU A 109 0.82 -3.52 0.85
C LEU A 109 1.91 -2.72 1.58
N ILE A 110 3.14 -3.24 1.59
CA ILE A 110 4.24 -2.58 2.29
C ILE A 110 4.68 -1.34 1.51
N ASN A 111 4.69 -0.20 2.19
CA ASN A 111 5.18 1.05 1.66
C ASN A 111 6.67 1.18 1.96
N PHE A 112 7.48 1.49 0.96
CA PHE A 112 8.89 1.80 1.12
C PHE A 112 9.16 3.20 0.61
N ARG A 113 10.11 3.91 1.21
CA ARG A 113 10.75 5.02 0.49
C ARG A 113 11.50 4.45 -0.71
N SER A 114 11.38 5.06 -1.90
CA SER A 114 11.93 4.49 -3.14
C SER A 114 13.42 4.09 -3.04
N ARG A 115 14.24 4.84 -2.28
CA ARG A 115 15.66 4.54 -2.04
C ARG A 115 15.92 3.22 -1.28
N TYR A 116 14.96 2.77 -0.47
CA TYR A 116 15.06 1.57 0.34
C TYR A 116 14.39 0.34 -0.29
N LEU A 117 13.89 0.48 -1.52
CA LEU A 117 13.36 -0.63 -2.32
C LEU A 117 14.12 -0.82 -3.64
N LEU A 118 14.51 0.27 -4.30
CA LEU A 118 15.16 0.23 -5.60
C LEU A 118 16.68 0.34 -5.44
N TRP A 119 17.40 -0.66 -5.98
CA TRP A 119 18.87 -0.64 -6.06
C TRP A 119 19.32 -0.79 -7.52
N ASN A 120 20.27 0.03 -7.95
CA ASN A 120 20.81 0.02 -9.30
C ASN A 120 22.23 -0.56 -9.30
N GLU A 121 22.45 -1.63 -10.05
CA GLU A 121 23.74 -2.31 -10.11
C GLU A 121 24.89 -1.47 -10.67
N LYS A 122 24.59 -0.52 -11.57
CA LYS A 122 25.61 0.32 -12.23
C LYS A 122 26.07 1.49 -11.36
N THR A 123 25.23 1.96 -10.44
CA THR A 123 25.46 3.20 -9.68
C THR A 123 25.36 3.03 -8.17
N GLY A 124 24.84 1.90 -7.69
CA GLY A 124 24.63 1.62 -6.27
C GLY A 124 25.87 1.13 -5.56
N THR A 125 25.98 1.43 -4.27
CA THR A 125 27.05 0.94 -3.40
C THR A 125 26.64 -0.35 -2.70
N ILE A 126 27.61 -1.05 -2.12
CA ILE A 126 27.35 -2.23 -1.27
C ILE A 126 26.56 -1.81 -0.03
N ASP A 127 26.90 -0.67 0.56
CA ASP A 127 26.17 -0.14 1.72
C ASP A 127 24.70 0.13 1.37
N SER A 128 24.42 0.76 0.23
CA SER A 128 23.03 1.00 -0.17
C SER A 128 22.27 -0.30 -0.48
N LYS A 129 22.97 -1.33 -0.96
CA LYS A 129 22.38 -2.67 -1.13
C LYS A 129 22.05 -3.32 0.21
N SER A 130 22.94 -3.16 1.19
CA SER A 130 22.74 -3.64 2.57
C SER A 130 21.57 -2.93 3.24
N ASP A 131 21.45 -1.61 3.09
CA ASP A 131 20.34 -0.81 3.62
C ASP A 131 19.00 -1.29 3.06
N VAL A 132 18.89 -1.43 1.73
CA VAL A 132 17.69 -1.95 1.04
C VAL A 132 17.34 -3.33 1.58
N THR A 133 18.31 -4.24 1.66
CA THR A 133 18.09 -5.61 2.13
C THR A 133 17.59 -5.63 3.58
N THR A 134 18.19 -4.82 4.44
CA THR A 134 17.86 -4.75 5.87
C THR A 134 16.44 -4.22 6.08
N ILE A 135 16.07 -3.13 5.38
CA ILE A 135 14.75 -2.53 5.51
C ILE A 135 13.68 -3.44 4.93
N VAL A 136 13.91 -4.02 3.74
CA VAL A 136 12.96 -4.99 3.16
C VAL A 136 12.74 -6.18 4.10
N ALA A 137 13.81 -6.72 4.71
CA ALA A 137 13.69 -7.81 5.67
C ALA A 137 12.91 -7.40 6.94
N HIS A 138 13.13 -6.17 7.43
CA HIS A 138 12.43 -5.62 8.60
C HIS A 138 10.91 -5.53 8.36
N GLU A 139 10.49 -4.91 7.25
CA GLU A 139 9.06 -4.76 6.94
C GLU A 139 8.36 -6.10 6.65
N ILE A 140 9.07 -7.05 6.04
CA ILE A 140 8.57 -8.41 5.82
C ILE A 140 8.42 -9.14 7.16
N ALA A 141 9.37 -9.01 8.09
CA ALA A 141 9.28 -9.63 9.41
C ALA A 141 8.05 -9.14 10.17
N HIS A 142 7.68 -7.88 10.01
CA HIS A 142 6.46 -7.32 10.60
C HIS A 142 5.16 -7.96 10.11
N GLN A 143 5.15 -8.70 8.98
CA GLN A 143 3.98 -9.46 8.56
C GLN A 143 3.66 -10.63 9.50
N TRP A 144 4.64 -11.10 10.28
CA TRP A 144 4.46 -12.11 11.34
C TRP A 144 4.53 -11.51 12.74
N PHE A 145 5.40 -10.52 12.97
CA PHE A 145 5.67 -9.96 14.29
C PHE A 145 5.22 -8.49 14.36
N GLY A 146 4.03 -8.22 14.91
CA GLY A 146 3.52 -6.86 15.13
C GLY A 146 2.14 -6.55 14.54
N LYS A 147 1.43 -7.54 13.99
CA LYS A 147 0.06 -7.42 13.44
C LYS A 147 -1.06 -7.74 14.44
#